data_AF-L0DPC1-F1
#
_entry.id   AF-L0DPC1-F1
#
_cell.length_a   1.000
_cell.length_b   1.000
_cell.length_c   1.000
_cell.angle_alpha   90.00
_cell.angle_beta   90.00
_cell.angle_gamma   90.00
#
_symmetry.space_group_name_H-M   'P 1'
#
loop_
_entity.id
_entity.type
_entity.pdbx_description
1 polymer ?
#
loop_
_entity_poly.entity_id
_entity_poly.type
_entity_poly.pdbx_seq_one_letter_code
_entity_poly.pdbx_strand_id
1 'polypeptide(L)'
;MTAVFCHNPADHKAKIWANQLKSFERLEFVISGAAKAIAAAVEKVAQTRRNAPSAPALEHGLDVFHTTVEVERVLDRHWRRAKAAWEKAKTAKRAVAHLRRQGIDARGVAQTARTVWRPALASFEQVECLETAWKRVHTALDQFPGGLAQRTPAPRPRWPRRLGS
;
A
#
# COMPACT_ATOMS: atom_id res chain seq x y z
N MET A 1 3.25 26.85 13.44
CA MET A 1 3.58 25.45 13.07
C MET A 1 4.70 25.52 12.05
N THR A 2 5.93 25.15 12.44
CA THR A 2 7.09 25.21 11.53
C THR A 2 7.27 23.84 10.90
N ALA A 3 7.02 23.74 9.60
CA ALA A 3 7.34 22.54 8.84
C ALA A 3 8.81 22.59 8.44
N VAL A 4 9.60 21.60 8.86
CA VAL A 4 11.00 21.47 8.43
C VAL A 4 11.12 20.22 7.58
N PHE A 5 11.47 20.41 6.32
CA PHE A 5 11.72 19.32 5.39
C PHE A 5 13.19 18.89 5.54
N CYS A 6 13.43 17.83 6.29
CA CYS A 6 14.75 17.22 6.34
C CYS A 6 15.04 16.56 4.98
N HIS A 7 16.14 16.97 4.34
CA HIS A 7 16.62 16.34 3.11
C HIS A 7 16.87 14.84 3.37
N ASN A 8 16.34 13.98 2.50
CA ASN A 8 16.53 12.52 2.63
C ASN A 8 18.03 12.22 2.52
N PRO A 9 18.71 11.85 3.63
CA PRO A 9 20.13 11.54 3.54
C PRO A 9 20.31 10.27 2.69
N ALA A 10 21.31 10.26 1.81
CA ALA A 10 21.66 9.09 1.00
C ALA A 10 21.94 7.84 1.86
N ASP A 11 22.31 8.04 3.13
CA ASP A 11 22.53 7.02 4.14
C ASP A 11 21.40 7.01 5.17
N HIS A 12 20.63 5.92 5.23
CA HIS A 12 19.51 5.74 6.17
C HIS A 12 19.96 5.33 7.59
N LYS A 13 21.09 5.86 8.09
CA LYS A 13 21.64 5.44 9.39
C LYS A 13 20.99 6.22 10.53
N ALA A 14 20.61 5.52 11.60
CA ALA A 14 20.01 6.13 12.80
C ALA A 14 20.87 7.27 13.40
N LYS A 15 22.19 7.20 13.28
CA LYS A 15 23.12 8.25 13.75
C LYS A 15 22.92 9.59 13.03
N ILE A 16 22.61 9.57 11.73
CA ILE A 16 22.38 10.78 10.92
C ILE A 16 21.08 11.45 11.38
N TRP A 17 20.00 10.67 11.47
CA TRP A 17 18.72 11.15 11.98
C TRP A 17 18.82 11.69 13.41
N ALA A 18 19.53 11.01 14.30
CA ALA A 18 19.70 11.47 15.68
C ALA A 18 20.42 12.82 15.75
N ASN A 19 21.41 13.04 14.88
CA ASN A 19 22.10 14.33 14.80
C ASN A 19 21.19 15.44 14.25
N GLN A 20 20.37 15.16 13.25
CA GLN A 20 19.37 16.12 12.75
C GLN A 20 18.31 16.46 13.80
N LEU A 21 17.87 15.48 14.59
CA LEU A 21 16.86 15.72 15.63
C LEU A 21 17.38 16.57 16.81
N LYS A 22 18.70 16.58 17.06
CA LYS A 22 19.29 17.37 18.16
C LYS A 22 19.08 18.87 18.01
N SER A 23 19.04 19.40 16.79
CA SER A 23 18.82 20.84 16.57
C SER A 23 17.41 21.30 16.92
N PHE A 24 16.47 20.38 17.15
CA PHE A 24 15.09 20.69 17.51
C PHE A 24 14.85 20.44 19.00
N GLU A 25 15.45 21.27 19.85
CA GLU A 25 15.43 21.11 21.32
C GLU A 25 14.03 21.07 21.92
N ARG A 26 13.05 21.74 21.28
CA ARG A 26 11.64 21.78 21.70
C ARG A 26 10.71 20.86 20.91
N LEU A 27 11.26 19.91 20.14
CA LEU A 27 10.47 18.93 19.41
C LEU A 27 9.79 17.97 20.40
N GLU A 28 8.47 17.80 20.31
CA GLU A 28 7.74 16.94 21.26
C GLU A 28 7.22 15.67 20.59
N PHE A 29 7.03 15.71 19.26
CA PHE A 29 6.42 14.62 18.51
C PHE A 29 7.08 14.46 17.14
N VAL A 30 7.40 13.23 16.77
CA VAL A 30 7.86 12.86 15.42
C VAL A 30 6.85 11.92 14.78
N ILE A 31 6.44 12.23 13.56
CA ILE A 31 5.69 11.31 12.71
C ILE A 31 6.63 10.80 11.63
N SER A 32 6.74 9.48 11.47
CA SER A 32 7.50 8.90 10.35
C SER A 32 6.85 7.63 9.84
N GLY A 33 7.12 7.26 8.59
CA GLY A 33 6.83 5.92 8.10
C GLY A 33 7.55 4.84 8.93
N ALA A 34 7.33 3.57 8.59
CA ALA A 34 7.88 2.39 9.31
C ALA A 34 9.42 2.20 9.15
N ALA A 35 10.17 3.27 8.95
CA ALA A 35 11.62 3.25 8.82
C ALA A 35 12.30 3.06 10.19
N LYS A 36 12.86 1.87 10.41
CA LYS A 36 13.55 1.49 11.66
C LYS A 36 14.63 2.48 12.11
N ALA A 37 15.32 3.11 11.16
CA ALA A 37 16.39 4.04 11.47
C ALA A 37 15.91 5.35 12.12
N ILE A 38 14.75 5.87 11.71
CA ILE A 38 14.16 7.07 12.33
C ILE A 38 13.62 6.73 13.72
N ALA A 39 12.94 5.60 13.86
CA ALA A 39 12.46 5.13 15.17
C ALA A 39 13.60 5.01 16.19
N ALA A 40 14.71 4.34 15.80
CA ALA A 40 15.89 4.21 16.65
C ALA A 40 16.57 5.56 16.97
N ALA A 41 16.51 6.51 16.03
CA ALA A 41 17.03 7.86 16.26
C ALA A 41 16.18 8.65 17.27
N VAL A 42 14.85 8.57 17.15
CA VAL A 42 13.91 9.21 18.07
C VAL A 42 14.07 8.63 19.47
N GLU A 43 14.12 7.31 19.60
CA GLU A 43 14.34 6.62 20.88
C GLU A 43 15.65 7.07 21.55
N LYS A 44 16.74 7.16 20.77
CA LYS A 44 18.04 7.64 21.28
C LYS A 44 17.98 9.09 21.77
N VAL A 45 17.29 9.97 21.06
CA VAL A 45 17.12 11.38 21.46
C VAL A 45 16.22 11.49 22.69
N ALA A 46 15.11 10.74 22.73
CA ALA A 46 14.22 10.67 23.88
C ALA A 46 14.99 10.20 25.13
N GLN A 47 15.81 9.16 25.01
CA GLN A 47 16.66 8.66 26.11
C GLN A 47 17.65 9.73 26.59
N THR A 48 18.23 10.51 25.68
CA THR A 48 19.16 11.60 26.04
C THR A 48 18.44 12.69 26.81
N ARG A 49 17.20 13.01 26.44
CA ARG A 49 16.38 14.07 27.07
C ARG A 49 15.86 13.71 28.45
N ARG A 50 15.69 12.42 28.77
CA ARG A 50 15.30 11.98 30.13
C ARG A 50 16.25 12.49 31.21
N ASN A 51 17.52 12.75 30.86
CA ASN A 51 18.53 13.27 31.78
C ASN A 51 18.60 14.81 31.81
N ALA A 52 17.77 15.51 31.03
CA ALA A 52 17.72 16.97 30.93
C ALA A 52 16.32 17.48 31.37
N PRO A 53 16.14 17.93 32.62
CA PRO A 53 14.83 18.26 33.20
C PRO A 53 14.05 19.33 32.44
N SER A 54 14.72 20.19 31.67
CA SER A 54 14.12 21.26 30.87
C SER A 54 13.72 20.83 29.46
N ALA A 55 14.12 19.63 29.01
CA ALA A 55 13.81 19.15 27.68
C ALA A 55 12.42 18.46 27.66
N PRO A 56 11.54 18.80 26.70
CA PRO A 56 10.26 18.13 26.61
C PRO A 56 10.42 16.66 26.21
N ALA A 57 9.47 15.84 26.65
CA ALA A 57 9.37 14.45 26.23
C ALA A 57 9.24 14.39 24.69
N LEU A 58 9.90 13.40 24.09
CA LEU A 58 9.86 13.18 22.65
C LEU A 58 9.17 11.86 22.36
N GLU A 59 8.01 11.95 21.72
CA GLU A 59 7.20 10.82 21.30
C GLU A 59 7.35 10.52 19.81
N HIS A 60 7.01 9.29 19.42
CA HIS A 60 7.09 8.80 18.05
C HIS A 60 5.76 8.20 17.61
N GLY A 61 5.22 8.71 16.50
CA GLY A 61 4.03 8.20 15.83
C GLY A 61 4.31 7.65 14.43
N LEU A 62 3.47 6.71 13.99
CA LEU A 62 3.48 6.18 12.63
C LEU A 62 2.81 7.17 11.67
N ASP A 63 3.44 7.40 10.51
CA ASP A 63 2.84 8.13 9.39
C ASP A 63 1.82 7.26 8.66
N VAL A 64 0.62 7.20 9.21
CA VAL A 64 -0.51 6.43 8.66
C VAL A 64 -0.90 6.94 7.27
N PHE A 65 -0.73 8.24 6.99
CA PHE A 65 -1.02 8.81 5.68
C PHE A 65 -0.07 8.26 4.61
N HIS A 66 1.24 8.36 4.84
CA HIS A 66 2.22 7.81 3.90
C HIS A 66 2.08 6.30 3.75
N THR A 67 1.82 5.57 4.84
CA THR A 67 1.51 4.14 4.78
C THR A 67 0.29 3.85 3.90
N THR A 68 -0.77 4.65 4.03
CA THR A 68 -1.99 4.50 3.21
C THR A 68 -1.71 4.73 1.73
N VAL A 69 -1.02 5.83 1.40
CA VAL A 69 -0.65 6.15 0.01
C VAL A 69 0.22 5.05 -0.62
N GLU A 70 1.20 4.52 0.11
CA GLU A 70 2.06 3.46 -0.40
C GLU A 70 1.31 2.13 -0.59
N VAL A 71 0.38 1.80 0.31
CA VAL A 71 -0.48 0.61 0.14
C VAL A 71 -1.41 0.78 -1.06
N GLU A 72 -2.04 1.94 -1.25
CA GLU A 72 -2.87 2.22 -2.43
C GLU A 72 -2.08 2.07 -3.73
N ARG A 73 -0.84 2.59 -3.77
CA ARG A 73 0.07 2.44 -4.92
C ARG A 73 0.39 0.97 -5.20
N VAL A 74 0.61 0.16 -4.18
CA VAL A 74 0.83 -1.28 -4.31
C VAL A 74 -0.43 -1.96 -4.84
N LEU A 75 -1.59 -1.73 -4.24
CA LEU A 75 -2.88 -2.29 -4.66
C LEU A 75 -3.18 -1.94 -6.12
N ASP A 76 -2.91 -0.71 -6.55
CA ASP A 76 -3.11 -0.29 -7.94
C ASP A 76 -2.22 -1.03 -8.94
N ARG A 77 -1.00 -1.43 -8.55
CA ARG A 77 -0.16 -2.30 -9.38
C ARG A 77 -0.78 -3.69 -9.52
N HIS A 78 -1.27 -4.28 -8.43
CA HIS A 78 -1.94 -5.58 -8.48
C HIS A 78 -3.23 -5.51 -9.31
N TRP A 79 -4.04 -4.47 -9.12
CA TRP A 79 -5.23 -4.22 -9.91
C TRP A 79 -4.96 -4.09 -11.41
N ARG A 80 -3.93 -3.33 -11.80
CA ARG A 80 -3.53 -3.21 -13.22
C ARG A 80 -3.15 -4.57 -13.81
N ARG A 81 -2.42 -5.39 -13.06
CA ARG A 81 -2.04 -6.75 -13.48
C ARG A 81 -3.27 -7.65 -13.65
N ALA A 82 -4.19 -7.65 -12.67
CA ALA A 82 -5.42 -8.43 -12.72
C ALA A 82 -6.30 -8.01 -13.93
N LYS A 83 -6.48 -6.70 -14.15
CA LYS A 83 -7.20 -6.16 -15.31
C LYS A 83 -6.55 -6.59 -16.64
N ALA A 84 -5.23 -6.50 -16.74
CA ALA A 84 -4.52 -6.93 -17.95
C ALA A 84 -4.70 -8.43 -18.22
N ALA A 85 -4.62 -9.27 -17.19
CA ALA A 85 -4.86 -10.70 -17.32
C ALA A 85 -6.30 -11.00 -17.76
N TRP A 86 -7.27 -10.27 -17.21
CA TRP A 86 -8.68 -10.39 -17.56
C TRP A 86 -8.97 -10.02 -19.02
N GLU A 87 -8.44 -8.91 -19.51
CA GLU A 87 -8.66 -8.49 -20.89
C GLU A 87 -7.99 -9.45 -21.89
N LYS A 88 -6.82 -10.01 -21.55
CA LYS A 88 -6.22 -11.11 -22.33
C LYS A 88 -7.13 -12.32 -22.38
N ALA A 89 -7.69 -12.70 -21.24
CA ALA A 89 -8.61 -13.81 -21.14
C ALA A 89 -9.84 -13.55 -22.03
N LYS A 90 -10.52 -12.41 -21.86
CA LYS A 90 -11.69 -12.00 -22.65
C LYS A 90 -11.42 -12.01 -24.15
N THR A 91 -10.24 -11.55 -24.57
CA THR A 91 -9.81 -11.57 -25.97
C THR A 91 -9.72 -13.00 -26.50
N ALA A 92 -9.10 -13.91 -25.75
CA ALA A 92 -9.03 -15.33 -26.14
C ALA A 92 -10.42 -15.97 -26.23
N LYS A 93 -11.34 -15.66 -25.30
CA LYS A 93 -12.74 -16.14 -25.36
C LYS A 93 -13.48 -15.60 -26.59
N ARG A 94 -13.27 -14.32 -26.95
CA ARG A 94 -13.84 -13.73 -28.17
C ARG A 94 -13.31 -14.40 -29.44
N ALA A 95 -12.02 -14.75 -29.48
CA ALA A 95 -11.43 -15.47 -30.61
C ALA A 95 -12.06 -16.86 -30.81
N VAL A 96 -12.28 -17.62 -29.73
CA VAL A 96 -13.00 -18.91 -29.78
C VAL A 96 -14.41 -18.73 -30.34
N ALA A 97 -15.14 -17.72 -29.85
CA ALA A 97 -16.50 -17.44 -30.32
C ALA A 97 -16.54 -16.99 -31.78
N HIS A 98 -15.50 -16.31 -32.26
CA HIS A 98 -15.38 -15.93 -33.67
C HIS A 98 -15.17 -17.15 -34.57
N LEU A 99 -14.19 -18.02 -34.27
CA LEU A 99 -13.91 -19.22 -35.05
C LEU A 99 -15.11 -20.17 -35.11
N ARG A 100 -15.80 -20.36 -33.97
CA ARG A 100 -17.03 -21.18 -33.92
C ARG A 100 -18.13 -20.65 -34.84
N ARG A 101 -18.29 -19.32 -34.94
CA ARG A 101 -19.27 -18.71 -35.84
C ARG A 101 -18.92 -18.89 -37.31
N GLN A 102 -17.64 -19.06 -37.62
CA GLN A 102 -17.15 -19.33 -38.98
C GLN A 102 -17.13 -20.82 -39.34
N GLY A 103 -17.57 -21.70 -38.43
CA GLY A 103 -17.48 -23.16 -38.64
C GLY A 103 -16.05 -23.71 -38.63
N ILE A 104 -15.06 -22.91 -38.18
CA ILE A 104 -13.66 -23.30 -38.12
C ILE A 104 -13.39 -24.07 -36.81
N ASP A 105 -12.54 -25.09 -36.87
CA ASP A 105 -12.11 -25.82 -35.68
C ASP A 105 -11.46 -24.87 -34.66
N ALA A 106 -12.12 -24.71 -33.51
CA ALA A 106 -11.70 -23.81 -32.44
C ALA A 106 -11.03 -24.55 -31.27
N ARG A 107 -10.76 -25.87 -31.35
CA ARG A 107 -10.27 -26.67 -30.22
C ARG A 107 -8.94 -26.16 -29.66
N GLY A 108 -7.96 -25.86 -30.53
CA GLY A 108 -6.66 -25.33 -30.10
C GLY A 108 -6.78 -23.98 -29.40
N VAL A 109 -7.53 -23.05 -30.00
CA VAL A 109 -7.77 -21.71 -29.42
C VAL A 109 -8.59 -21.79 -28.14
N ALA A 110 -9.52 -22.73 -28.03
CA ALA A 110 -10.29 -22.98 -26.81
C ALA A 110 -9.41 -23.48 -25.66
N GLN A 111 -8.42 -24.32 -25.95
CA GLN A 111 -7.43 -24.74 -24.96
C GLN A 111 -6.61 -23.55 -24.47
N THR A 112 -6.11 -22.71 -25.38
CA THR A 112 -5.38 -21.48 -25.03
C THR A 112 -6.24 -20.53 -24.19
N ALA A 113 -7.52 -20.35 -24.56
CA ALA A 113 -8.46 -19.51 -23.82
C ALA A 113 -8.67 -20.00 -22.39
N ARG A 114 -8.76 -21.32 -22.17
CA ARG A 114 -8.83 -21.90 -20.82
C ARG A 114 -7.55 -21.65 -20.03
N THR A 115 -6.39 -21.83 -20.65
CA THR A 115 -5.08 -21.63 -20.00
C THR A 115 -4.89 -20.20 -19.51
N VAL A 116 -5.33 -19.19 -20.26
CA VAL A 116 -5.23 -17.77 -19.83
C VAL A 116 -6.29 -17.35 -18.82
N TRP A 117 -7.37 -18.12 -18.68
CA TRP A 117 -8.45 -17.82 -17.74
C TRP A 117 -8.06 -18.07 -16.29
N ARG A 118 -7.27 -19.13 -16.04
CA ARG A 118 -6.85 -19.49 -14.68
C ARG A 118 -5.96 -18.42 -14.02
N PRO A 119 -4.90 -17.88 -14.67
CA PRO A 119 -4.11 -16.78 -14.12
C PRO A 119 -4.92 -15.49 -13.91
N ALA A 120 -5.92 -15.22 -14.78
CA ALA A 120 -6.78 -14.05 -14.63
C ALA A 120 -7.62 -14.12 -13.33
N LEU A 121 -8.24 -15.27 -13.06
CA LEU A 121 -8.99 -15.50 -11.82
C LEU A 121 -8.08 -15.43 -10.59
N ALA A 122 -6.93 -16.10 -10.62
CA ALA A 122 -5.98 -16.08 -9.51
C ALA A 122 -5.48 -14.66 -9.19
N SER A 123 -5.25 -13.83 -10.22
CA SER A 123 -4.83 -12.44 -10.03
C SER A 123 -5.92 -11.59 -9.38
N PHE A 124 -7.19 -11.84 -9.69
CA PHE A 124 -8.32 -11.17 -9.04
C PHE A 124 -8.46 -11.59 -7.58
N GLU A 125 -8.47 -12.90 -7.31
CA GLU A 125 -8.57 -13.46 -5.96
C GLU A 125 -7.44 -12.93 -5.07
N GLN A 126 -6.22 -12.83 -5.62
CA GLN A 126 -5.09 -12.23 -4.92
C GLN A 126 -5.33 -10.76 -4.55
N VAL A 127 -5.85 -9.95 -5.48
CA VAL A 127 -6.14 -8.53 -5.21
C VAL A 127 -7.24 -8.39 -4.15
N GLU A 128 -8.30 -9.19 -4.21
CA GLU A 128 -9.38 -9.16 -3.21
C GLU A 128 -8.88 -9.55 -1.82
N CYS A 129 -7.98 -10.53 -1.74
CA CYS A 129 -7.32 -10.92 -0.49
C CYS A 129 -6.50 -9.74 0.08
N LEU A 130 -5.70 -9.07 -0.77
CA LEU A 130 -4.90 -7.91 -0.36
C LEU A 130 -5.78 -6.74 0.10
N GLU A 131 -6.87 -6.43 -0.61
CA GLU A 131 -7.81 -5.39 -0.20
C GLU A 131 -8.49 -5.71 1.13
N THR A 132 -8.85 -6.99 1.34
CA THR A 132 -9.45 -7.44 2.59
C THR A 132 -8.47 -7.33 3.75
N ALA A 133 -7.22 -7.75 3.54
CA ALA A 133 -6.16 -7.58 4.52
C ALA A 133 -5.92 -6.10 4.84
N TRP A 134 -5.86 -5.24 3.82
CA TRP A 134 -5.69 -3.81 4.00
C TRP A 134 -6.84 -3.18 4.80
N LYS A 135 -8.10 -3.51 4.50
CA LYS A 135 -9.25 -3.00 5.27
C LYS A 135 -9.13 -3.31 6.76
N ARG A 136 -8.71 -4.54 7.11
CA ARG A 136 -8.52 -4.94 8.52
C ARG A 136 -7.41 -4.11 9.18
N VAL A 137 -6.29 -3.92 8.48
CA VAL A 137 -5.16 -3.11 8.98
C VAL A 137 -5.57 -1.64 9.11
N HIS A 138 -6.23 -1.07 8.11
CA HIS A 138 -6.68 0.33 8.13
C HIS A 138 -7.65 0.58 9.29
N THR A 139 -8.62 -0.30 9.52
CA THR A 139 -9.52 -0.20 10.68
C THR A 139 -8.76 -0.22 12.01
N ALA A 140 -7.69 -1.02 12.12
CA ALA A 140 -6.86 -1.00 13.32
C ALA A 140 -6.05 0.30 13.42
N LEU A 141 -5.52 0.82 12.32
CA LEU A 141 -4.78 2.10 12.27
C LEU A 141 -5.66 3.31 12.61
N ASP A 142 -6.95 3.28 12.26
CA ASP A 142 -7.92 4.33 12.59
C ASP A 142 -8.17 4.45 14.12
N GLN A 143 -7.85 3.41 14.90
CA GLN A 143 -8.02 3.40 16.36
C GLN A 143 -6.80 4.00 17.10
N PHE A 144 -5.69 4.26 16.42
CA PHE A 144 -4.50 4.85 17.06
C PHE A 144 -4.66 6.37 17.23
N PRO A 145 -4.39 6.93 18.43
CA PRO A 145 -4.39 8.38 18.64
C PRO A 145 -3.38 9.05 17.69
N GLY A 146 -3.85 10.03 16.90
CA GLY A 146 -3.12 10.65 15.78
C GLY A 146 -3.60 10.23 14.38
N GLY A 147 -4.67 9.42 14.29
CA GLY A 147 -5.22 8.85 13.06
C GLY A 147 -5.91 9.83 12.08
N LEU A 148 -6.18 9.30 10.88
CA LEU A 148 -6.67 9.92 9.62
C LEU A 148 -8.07 10.56 9.70
N ALA A 149 -8.35 11.39 10.70
CA ALA A 149 -9.53 12.23 10.70
C ALA A 149 -9.37 13.37 9.67
N GLN A 150 -9.53 13.04 8.37
CA GLN A 150 -9.98 13.88 7.24
C GLN A 150 -9.36 13.42 5.91
N ARG A 151 -9.95 12.41 5.26
CA ARG A 151 -10.21 12.32 3.81
C ARG A 151 -10.58 10.89 3.44
N THR A 152 -11.84 10.69 3.07
CA THR A 152 -12.35 9.42 2.56
C THR A 152 -11.92 9.26 1.09
N PRO A 153 -11.16 8.21 0.72
CA PRO A 153 -10.91 7.93 -0.69
C PRO A 153 -12.19 7.47 -1.38
N ALA A 154 -12.35 7.86 -2.65
CA ALA A 154 -13.53 7.56 -3.45
C ALA A 154 -13.77 6.03 -3.57
N PRO A 155 -15.04 5.57 -3.58
CA PRO A 155 -15.34 4.14 -3.68
C PRO A 155 -14.86 3.56 -5.02
N ARG A 156 -14.11 2.46 -4.96
CA ARG A 156 -13.69 1.71 -6.16
C ARG A 156 -14.89 0.97 -6.78
N PRO A 157 -14.96 0.85 -8.11
CA PRO A 157 -16.08 0.20 -8.80
C PRO A 157 -16.19 -1.28 -8.39
N ARG A 158 -17.36 -1.67 -7.88
CA ARG A 158 -17.74 -3.08 -7.67
C ARG A 158 -18.03 -3.72 -9.03
N TRP A 159 -17.23 -4.70 -9.42
CA TRP A 159 -17.53 -5.55 -10.58
C TRP A 159 -18.44 -6.71 -10.17
N PRO A 160 -19.30 -7.21 -11.08
CA PRO A 160 -20.27 -8.24 -10.76
C PRO A 160 -19.56 -9.51 -10.28
N ARG A 161 -19.95 -9.96 -9.08
CA ARG A 161 -19.64 -11.32 -8.60
C ARG A 161 -20.17 -12.31 -9.63
N ARG A 162 -19.39 -13.38 -9.87
CA ARG A 162 -19.74 -14.51 -10.75
C ARG A 162 -21.24 -14.75 -10.79
N LEU A 163 -21.88 -14.51 -11.93
CA LEU A 163 -23.05 -15.28 -12.30
C LEU A 163 -22.53 -16.67 -12.62
N GLY A 164 -22.76 -17.60 -11.68
CA GLY A 164 -22.60 -19.02 -11.95
C GLY A 164 -23.62 -19.45 -13.00
N SER A 165 -23.14 -20.15 -14.02
CA SER A 165 -23.76 -21.28 -14.72
C SER A 165 -22.72 -21.80 -15.71
#